data_AF-A0A1Y5CZ94-F1
#
_entry.id   AF-A0A1Y5CZ94-F1
#
_cell.length_a   1.000
_cell.length_b   1.000
_cell.length_c   1.000
_cell.angle_alpha   90.00
_cell.angle_beta   90.00
_cell.angle_gamma   90.00
#
_symmetry.space_group_name_H-M   'P 1'
#
loop_
_entity.id
_entity.type
_entity.pdbx_description
1 polymer ?
#
loop_
_entity_poly.entity_id
_entity_poly.type
_entity_poly.pdbx_seq_one_letter_code
_entity_poly.pdbx_strand_id
1 'polypeptide(L)'
;MSNVIQVLEQMGRDASLQNNQAIEQLLTTTELDSKTSQAIINKDINTLEKQMCITPIIAHALHPAEEEENKDENKKVKNAVNA
;
A
#
# COMPACT_ATOMS: atom_id res chain seq x y z
N MET A 1 -22.24 -7.14 -16.50
CA MET A 1 -20.88 -6.57 -16.25
C MET A 1 -20.98 -5.41 -15.28
N SER A 2 -21.15 -5.69 -14.00
CA SER A 2 -20.89 -4.68 -12.97
C SER A 2 -19.38 -4.61 -12.77
N ASN A 3 -18.79 -3.43 -13.00
CA ASN A 3 -17.36 -3.25 -12.74
C ASN A 3 -17.16 -3.15 -11.24
N VAL A 4 -16.19 -3.87 -10.68
CA VAL A 4 -15.81 -3.80 -9.25
C VAL A 4 -15.72 -2.36 -8.72
N ILE A 5 -15.28 -1.44 -9.58
CA ILE A 5 -15.20 0.00 -9.31
C ILE A 5 -16.58 0.61 -8.99
N GLN A 6 -17.65 0.25 -9.71
CA GLN A 6 -19.00 0.76 -9.48
C GLN A 6 -19.57 0.28 -8.14
N VAL A 7 -19.27 -0.97 -7.77
CA VAL A 7 -19.68 -1.53 -6.47
C VAL A 7 -18.99 -0.78 -5.34
N LEU A 8 -17.67 -0.55 -5.47
CA LEU A 8 -16.90 0.20 -4.48
C LEU A 8 -17.28 1.68 -4.41
N GLU A 9 -17.59 2.31 -5.55
CA GLU A 9 -18.13 3.67 -5.62
C GLU A 9 -19.47 3.76 -4.86
N GLN A 10 -20.38 2.82 -5.13
CA GLN A 10 -21.67 2.76 -4.46
C GLN A 10 -21.51 2.60 -2.95
N MET A 11 -20.62 1.72 -2.50
CA MET A 11 -20.29 1.55 -1.09
C MET A 11 -19.74 2.84 -0.48
N GLY A 12 -18.86 3.56 -1.19
CA GLY A 12 -18.29 4.82 -0.72
C GLY A 12 -19.29 5.97 -0.66
N ARG A 13 -20.29 5.99 -1.56
CA ARG A 13 -21.31 7.04 -1.64
C ARG A 13 -22.47 6.82 -0.67
N ASP A 14 -22.86 5.57 -0.44
CA ASP A 14 -24.03 5.23 0.36
C ASP A 14 -23.62 4.81 1.79
N ALA A 15 -23.91 5.69 2.76
CA ALA A 15 -23.63 5.44 4.17
C ALA A 15 -24.37 4.21 4.73
N SER A 16 -25.49 3.80 4.13
CA SER A 16 -26.22 2.60 4.56
C SER A 16 -25.46 1.30 4.28
N LEU A 17 -24.52 1.33 3.34
CA LEU A 17 -23.67 0.21 2.95
C LEU A 17 -22.37 0.12 3.77
N GLN A 18 -22.26 0.85 4.88
CA GLN A 18 -21.04 0.88 5.72
C GLN A 18 -21.01 -0.24 6.78
N ASN A 19 -21.93 -1.20 6.73
CA ASN A 19 -21.97 -2.35 7.62
C ASN A 19 -21.87 -3.67 6.85
N ASN A 20 -21.32 -4.71 7.49
CA ASN A 20 -21.00 -5.98 6.83
C ASN A 20 -22.23 -6.66 6.21
N GLN A 21 -23.38 -6.66 6.90
CA GLN A 21 -24.58 -7.33 6.39
C GLN A 21 -25.08 -6.67 5.10
N ALA A 22 -25.11 -5.34 5.05
CA ALA A 22 -25.53 -4.60 3.86
C ALA A 22 -24.54 -4.80 2.69
N ILE A 23 -23.23 -4.88 2.98
CA ILE A 23 -22.19 -5.18 1.98
C ILE A 23 -22.38 -6.58 1.41
N GLU A 24 -22.56 -7.59 2.28
CA GLU A 24 -22.78 -8.96 1.84
C GLU A 24 -24.04 -9.07 0.96
N GLN A 25 -25.14 -8.45 1.37
CA GLN A 25 -26.38 -8.41 0.59
C GLN A 25 -26.17 -7.73 -0.76
N LEU A 26 -25.51 -6.57 -0.80
CA LEU A 26 -25.16 -5.89 -2.05
C LEU A 26 -24.40 -6.85 -2.97
N LEU A 27 -23.35 -7.51 -2.46
CA LEU A 27 -22.49 -8.38 -3.24
C LEU A 27 -23.24 -9.59 -3.81
N THR A 28 -24.28 -10.10 -3.15
CA THR A 28 -25.12 -11.19 -3.71
C THR A 28 -25.88 -10.77 -4.97
N THR A 29 -26.14 -9.47 -5.14
CA THR A 29 -26.84 -8.92 -6.31
C THR A 29 -25.90 -8.47 -7.42
N THR A 30 -24.58 -8.49 -7.16
CA THR A 30 -23.56 -8.10 -8.12
C THR A 30 -22.95 -9.31 -8.83
N GLU A 31 -22.63 -9.18 -10.12
CA GLU A 31 -21.98 -10.22 -10.91
C GLU A 31 -20.44 -10.25 -10.70
N LEU A 32 -19.95 -9.98 -9.49
CA LEU A 32 -18.53 -10.04 -9.16
C LEU A 32 -18.10 -11.50 -8.96
N ASP A 33 -16.86 -11.83 -9.35
CA ASP A 33 -16.32 -13.15 -9.07
C ASP A 33 -16.14 -13.37 -7.56
N SER A 34 -16.15 -14.65 -7.17
CA SER A 34 -16.10 -15.03 -5.75
C SER A 34 -14.85 -14.53 -5.04
N LYS A 35 -13.72 -14.42 -5.73
CA LYS A 35 -12.46 -13.94 -5.15
C LYS A 35 -12.55 -12.45 -4.86
N THR A 36 -13.08 -11.65 -5.79
CA THR A 36 -13.30 -10.21 -5.55
C THR A 36 -14.35 -9.95 -4.47
N SER A 37 -15.48 -10.66 -4.48
CA SER A 37 -16.50 -10.52 -3.43
C SER A 37 -15.93 -10.83 -2.04
N GLN A 38 -15.13 -11.90 -1.92
CA GLN A 38 -14.50 -12.26 -0.66
C GLN A 38 -13.44 -11.22 -0.22
N ALA A 39 -12.68 -10.68 -1.18
CA ALA A 39 -11.72 -9.62 -0.89
C ALA A 39 -12.41 -8.35 -0.36
N ILE A 40 -13.59 -8.00 -0.89
CA ILE A 40 -14.40 -6.88 -0.38
C ILE A 40 -14.89 -7.17 1.05
N ILE A 41 -15.49 -8.34 1.29
CA ILE A 41 -16.00 -8.74 2.62
C ILE A 41 -14.90 -8.72 3.68
N ASN A 42 -13.74 -9.28 3.35
CA ASN A 42 -12.60 -9.38 4.26
C ASN A 42 -11.79 -8.07 4.37
N LYS A 43 -12.14 -7.04 3.59
CA LYS A 43 -11.35 -5.80 3.45
C LYS A 43 -9.89 -6.10 3.09
N ASP A 44 -9.66 -7.09 2.23
CA ASP A 44 -8.33 -7.49 1.77
C ASP A 44 -7.84 -6.53 0.69
N ILE A 45 -7.26 -5.42 1.14
CA ILE A 45 -6.73 -4.34 0.30
C ILE A 45 -5.67 -4.87 -0.67
N ASN A 46 -4.79 -5.78 -0.24
CA ASN A 46 -3.72 -6.32 -1.08
C ASN A 46 -4.27 -7.09 -2.28
N THR A 47 -5.30 -7.90 -2.07
CA THR A 47 -5.95 -8.63 -3.17
C THR A 47 -6.68 -7.69 -4.11
N LEU A 48 -7.38 -6.68 -3.58
CA LEU A 48 -8.09 -5.68 -4.38
C LEU A 48 -7.13 -4.84 -5.23
N GLU A 49 -6.02 -4.36 -4.66
CA GLU A 49 -4.99 -3.59 -5.39
C GLU A 49 -4.40 -4.40 -6.55
N LYS A 50 -4.07 -5.67 -6.31
CA LYS A 50 -3.56 -6.58 -7.35
C LYS A 50 -4.58 -6.82 -8.45
N GLN A 51 -5.86 -7.02 -8.10
CA GLN A 51 -6.93 -7.22 -9.08
C GLN A 51 -7.21 -5.96 -9.91
N MET A 52 -7.00 -4.77 -9.33
CA MET A 52 -7.21 -3.48 -9.99
C MET A 52 -5.97 -2.95 -10.70
N CYS A 53 -4.86 -3.70 -10.70
CA CYS A 53 -3.56 -3.27 -11.23
C CYS A 53 -3.10 -1.92 -10.67
N ILE A 54 -3.49 -1.58 -9.44
CA ILE A 54 -3.05 -0.36 -8.77
C ILE A 54 -1.63 -0.61 -8.29
N THR A 55 -0.65 0.00 -8.97
CA THR A 55 0.75 -0.05 -8.53
C THR A 55 0.99 1.13 -7.58
N PRO A 56 1.48 0.92 -6.35
CA PRO A 56 1.87 2.02 -5.47
C PRO A 56 2.87 2.94 -6.17
N ILE A 57 2.57 4.24 -6.23
CA ILE A 57 3.41 5.23 -6.94
C ILE A 57 4.78 5.41 -6.26
N ILE A 58 4.92 5.05 -4.98
CA ILE A 58 6.19 5.09 -4.24
C ILE A 58 6.68 3.66 -4.05
N ALA A 59 7.29 3.11 -5.10
CA ALA A 59 8.02 1.85 -5.03
C ALA A 59 9.43 2.13 -4.50
N HIS A 60 9.75 1.59 -3.32
CA HIS A 60 11.04 1.66 -2.64
C HIS A 60 11.44 3.06 -2.15
N ALA A 61 11.31 3.30 -0.84
CA ALA A 61 12.30 4.15 -0.19
C ALA A 61 13.67 3.58 -0.57
N LEU A 62 14.53 4.37 -1.23
CA LEU A 62 15.92 4.01 -1.45
C LEU A 62 16.43 3.35 -0.17
N HIS A 63 16.86 2.08 -0.24
CA HIS A 63 17.75 1.59 0.80
C HIS A 63 18.91 2.59 0.85
N PRO A 64 19.22 3.19 2.01
CA PRO A 64 20.42 3.99 2.12
C PRO A 64 21.56 3.13 1.58
N ALA A 65 22.37 3.70 0.67
CA ALA A 65 23.56 3.01 0.19
C ALA A 65 24.31 2.50 1.41
N GLU A 66 24.60 1.20 1.45
CA GLU A 66 25.45 0.65 2.50
C GLU A 66 26.74 1.49 2.48
N GLU A 67 26.95 2.28 3.53
CA GLU A 67 28.15 3.09 3.68
C GLU A 67 29.34 2.13 3.75
N GLU A 68 29.99 1.92 2.61
CA GLU A 68 31.31 1.28 2.54
C GLU A 68 32.24 1.98 3.55
N GLU A 69 32.67 1.21 4.55
CA GLU A 69 33.54 1.65 5.65
C GLU A 69 34.76 2.41 5.13
N ASN A 70 34.79 3.73 5.29
CA ASN A 70 36.03 4.48 5.19
C ASN A 70 36.73 4.47 6.56
N LYS A 71 37.57 3.45 6.78
CA LYS A 71 38.62 3.49 7.81
C LYS A 71 39.64 4.55 7.42
N ASP A 72 39.50 5.77 7.94
CA ASP A 72 40.58 6.75 7.86
C ASP A 72 41.39 6.75 9.17
N GLU A 73 42.64 6.31 9.03
CA GLU A 73 43.61 6.15 10.10
C GLU A 73 44.04 7.52 10.63
N ASN A 74 43.76 7.74 11.91
CA ASN A 74 44.24 8.88 12.69
C ASN A 74 45.78 8.99 12.67
N LYS A 75 46.34 9.84 11.79
CA LYS A 75 47.74 10.29 11.82
C LYS A 75 47.89 11.74 11.34
N LYS A 76 47.97 12.69 12.28
CA LYS A 76 49.21 13.42 12.62
C LYS A 76 48.95 14.52 13.64
N VAL A 77 49.44 14.30 14.86
CA VAL A 77 49.83 15.36 15.78
C VAL A 77 51.02 16.11 15.17
N LYS A 78 50.89 17.42 14.96
CA LYS A 78 52.02 18.34 14.87
C LYS A 78 51.71 19.58 15.71
N ASN A 79 52.23 19.57 16.93
CA ASN A 79 52.53 20.80 17.67
C ASN A 79 53.58 21.60 16.88
N ALA A 80 53.24 22.84 16.52
CA ALA A 80 54.14 24.00 16.52
C ALA A 80 53.35 25.21 16.03
N VAL A 81 53.25 26.26 16.85
CA VAL A 81 53.69 27.64 16.54
C VAL A 81 53.35 28.52 17.75
N ASN A 82 54.40 28.98 18.43
CA ASN A 82 54.37 30.20 19.23
C ASN A 82 54.11 31.39 18.30
N ALA A 83 53.19 32.27 18.67
CA ALA A 83 53.23 33.70 18.37
C ALA A 83 52.50 34.45 19.48
#